data_AF-A0A0B6YHF6-F1
#
_entry.id   AF-A0A0B6YHF6-F1
#
_cell.length_a   1.000
_cell.length_b   1.000
_cell.length_c   1.000
_cell.angle_alpha   90.00
_cell.angle_beta   90.00
_cell.angle_gamma   90.00
#
_symmetry.space_group_name_H-M   'P 1'
#
loop_
_entity.id
_entity.type
_entity.pdbx_description
1 polymer ?
#
loop_
_entity_poly.entity_id
_entity_poly.type
_entity_poly.pdbx_seq_one_letter_code
_entity_poly.pdbx_strand_id
1 'polypeptide(L)' 'DNKPVRRYKKRLNFVKCDHCDHQARGRSALSRHMKKVHMLDVNMPYKCEHCDYGCTKMASLNRHLFTHSVYPCSRCS' A
#
# COMPACT_ATOMS: atom_id res chain seq x y z
N ASP A 1 48.34 15.73 1.01
CA ASP A 1 47.48 16.04 -0.16
C ASP A 1 46.03 15.67 0.10
N ASN A 2 45.17 16.65 0.37
CA ASN A 2 43.74 16.43 0.65
C ASN A 2 42.95 16.57 -0.66
N LYS A 3 42.82 15.47 -1.42
CA LYS A 3 42.08 15.48 -2.70
C LYS A 3 40.58 15.70 -2.40
N PRO A 4 39.92 16.70 -3.00
CA PRO A 4 38.49 16.89 -2.80
C PRO A 4 37.73 15.70 -3.40
N VAL A 5 37.08 14.93 -2.52
CA VAL A 5 36.17 13.86 -2.93
C VAL A 5 35.02 14.52 -3.68
N ARG A 6 34.98 14.37 -5.01
CA ARG A 6 33.86 14.80 -5.84
C ARG A 6 32.62 14.01 -5.41
N ARG A 7 31.88 14.53 -4.44
CA ARG A 7 30.59 14.01 -3.99
C ARG A 7 29.63 14.23 -5.15
N TYR A 8 29.50 13.24 -6.03
CA TYR A 8 28.43 13.22 -7.03
C TYR A 8 27.11 13.30 -6.27
N LYS A 9 26.55 14.50 -6.15
CA LYS A 9 25.16 14.71 -5.74
C LYS A 9 24.32 14.06 -6.83
N LYS A 10 24.07 12.75 -6.72
CA LYS A 10 23.02 12.07 -7.48
C LYS A 10 21.74 12.84 -7.15
N ARG A 11 21.26 13.69 -8.06
CA ARG A 11 19.88 14.17 -8.00
C ARG A 11 19.02 12.92 -8.00
N LEU A 12 18.47 12.59 -6.84
CA LEU A 12 17.51 11.51 -6.71
C LEU A 12 16.29 11.96 -7.51
N ASN A 13 16.07 11.30 -8.66
CA ASN A 13 14.88 11.57 -9.46
C ASN A 13 13.68 10.99 -8.72
N PHE A 14 13.01 11.85 -7.94
CA PHE A 14 11.79 11.52 -7.24
C PHE A 14 10.60 11.76 -8.17
N VAL A 15 9.72 10.77 -8.23
CA VAL A 15 8.45 10.84 -8.97
C VAL A 15 7.35 11.03 -7.95
N LYS A 16 6.53 12.07 -8.12
CA LYS A 16 5.38 12.35 -7.26
C LYS A 16 4.23 11.39 -7.59
N CYS A 17 3.44 11.06 -6.57
CA CYS A 17 2.16 10.39 -6.73
C CYS A 17 1.09 11.40 -7.17
N ASP A 18 0.22 10.99 -8.08
CA ASP A 18 -0.88 11.84 -8.57
C ASP A 18 -2.11 11.81 -7.64
N HIS A 19 -2.13 10.91 -6.66
CA HIS A 19 -3.26 10.71 -5.74
C HIS A 19 -2.95 11.11 -4.29
N CYS A 20 -1.70 11.43 -3.94
CA CYS A 20 -1.30 11.92 -2.63
C CYS A 20 0.08 12.60 -2.67
N ASP A 21 0.51 13.18 -1.55
CA ASP A 21 1.79 13.87 -1.43
C ASP A 21 3.04 12.96 -1.41
N HIS A 22 2.87 11.64 -1.54
CA HIS A 22 3.98 10.70 -1.55
C HIS A 22 4.89 10.90 -2.76
N GLN A 23 6.20 10.75 -2.55
CA GLN A 23 7.20 10.78 -3.63
C GLN A 23 8.10 9.56 -3.52
N ALA A 24 8.33 8.92 -4.66
CA ALA A 24 9.08 7.68 -4.73
C ALA A 24 10.34 7.85 -5.59
N ARG A 25 11.42 7.14 -5.24
CA ARG A 25 12.69 7.18 -5.97
C ARG A 25 12.60 6.35 -7.25
N GLY A 26 11.90 6.88 -8.25
CA GLY A 26 11.68 6.26 -9.55
C GLY A 26 10.33 5.58 -9.71
N ARG A 27 10.00 5.23 -10.97
CA ARG A 27 8.69 4.69 -11.36
C ARG A 27 8.34 3.36 -10.70
N SER A 28 9.29 2.45 -10.50
CA SER A 28 9.03 1.14 -9.89
C SER A 28 8.58 1.28 -8.43
N ALA A 29 9.22 2.20 -7.68
CA ALA A 29 8.84 2.50 -6.32
C ALA A 29 7.46 3.18 -6.26
N LEU A 30 7.16 4.08 -7.21
CA LEU A 30 5.84 4.70 -7.31
C LEU A 30 4.75 3.67 -7.66
N SER A 31 5.01 2.76 -8.61
CA SER A 31 4.05 1.71 -8.98
C SER A 31 3.70 0.81 -7.79
N ARG A 32 4.70 0.44 -6.98
CA ARG A 32 4.46 -0.31 -5.73
C ARG A 32 3.64 0.50 -4.72
N HIS A 33 3.91 1.80 -4.61
CA HIS A 33 3.11 2.70 -3.78
C HIS A 33 1.65 2.76 -4.25
N MET A 34 1.41 3.00 -5.55
CA MET A 34 0.06 3.01 -6.13
C MET A 34 -0.69 1.73 -5.82
N LYS A 35 -0.04 0.58 -6.04
CA LYS A 35 -0.61 -0.74 -5.74
C LYS A 35 -1.00 -0.92 -4.27
N LYS A 36 -0.19 -0.42 -3.34
CA LYS A 36 -0.37 -0.63 -1.91
C LYS A 36 -1.26 0.40 -1.23
N VAL A 37 -1.34 1.62 -1.76
CA VAL A 37 -2.02 2.75 -1.09
C VAL A 37 -3.30 3.13 -1.83
N HIS A 38 -3.27 3.11 -3.16
CA HIS A 38 -4.37 3.61 -3.99
C HIS A 38 -5.14 2.49 -4.71
N MET A 39 -4.54 1.30 -4.86
CA MET A 39 -5.16 0.12 -5.49
C MET A 39 -5.25 -1.06 -4.51
N LEU A 40 -5.43 -0.77 -3.22
CA LEU A 40 -5.60 -1.76 -2.15
C LEU A 40 -6.60 -2.86 -2.56
N ASP A 41 -7.72 -2.47 -3.15
CA ASP A 41 -8.75 -3.36 -3.68
C ASP A 41 -8.29 -4.34 -4.77
N VAL A 42 -7.32 -3.97 -5.60
CA VAL A 42 -6.87 -4.79 -6.75
C VAL A 42 -5.93 -5.91 -6.30
N ASN A 43 -5.18 -5.70 -5.22
CA ASN A 43 -4.27 -6.69 -4.68
C ASN A 43 -4.91 -7.59 -3.61
N MET A 44 -6.17 -7.33 -3.26
CA MET A 44 -6.92 -8.09 -2.26
C MET A 44 -8.06 -8.84 -2.95
N PRO A 45 -7.76 -10.00 -3.59
CA PRO A 45 -8.78 -10.78 -4.30
C PRO A 45 -9.90 -11.28 -3.38
N TYR A 46 -9.69 -11.31 -2.06
CA TYR A 46 -10.68 -11.76 -1.10
C TYR A 46 -11.18 -10.57 -0.29
N LYS A 47 -12.40 -10.14 -0.56
CA LYS A 47 -13.05 -9.01 0.11
C LYS A 47 -14.23 -9.48 0.93
N CYS A 48 -14.47 -8.79 2.04
CA CYS A 48 -15.67 -8.99 2.82
C CYS A 48 -16.87 -8.34 2.11
N GLU A 49 -18.02 -9.00 2.13
CA GLU A 49 -19.26 -8.45 1.56
C GLU A 49 -19.96 -7.48 2.53
N HIS A 50 -19.54 -7.46 3.81
CA HIS A 50 -20.15 -6.66 4.87
C HIS A 50 -19.31 -5.43 5.27
N CYS A 51 -18.10 -5.27 4.74
CA CYS A 51 -17.25 -4.10 5.00
C CYS A 51 -16.07 -3.97 4.03
N ASP A 52 -15.31 -2.89 4.16
CA ASP A 52 -14.13 -2.58 3.35
C ASP A 52 -12.89 -3.46 3.66
N TYR A 53 -13.07 -4.56 4.40
CA TYR A 53 -11.96 -5.48 4.66
C TYR A 53 -11.62 -6.29 3.41
N GLY A 54 -10.42 -6.04 2.87
CA GLY A 54 -9.80 -6.88 1.84
C GLY A 54 -8.60 -7.66 2.39
N CYS A 55 -8.29 -8.79 1.79
CA CYS A 55 -7.05 -9.51 2.06
C CYS A 55 -6.55 -10.32 0.83
N THR A 56 -5.28 -10.75 0.89
CA THR A 56 -4.61 -11.52 -0.17
C THR A 56 -4.82 -13.03 -0.05
N LYS A 57 -5.43 -13.52 1.04
CA LYS A 57 -5.56 -14.94 1.36
C LYS A 57 -6.97 -15.27 1.84
N MET A 58 -7.58 -16.30 1.24
CA MET A 58 -8.92 -16.77 1.64
C MET A 58 -9.01 -17.14 3.12
N ALA A 59 -7.99 -17.78 3.70
CA ALA A 59 -7.97 -18.12 5.13
C ALA A 59 -8.05 -16.87 6.05
N SER A 60 -7.51 -15.73 5.60
CA SER A 60 -7.61 -14.47 6.34
C SER A 60 -9.01 -13.86 6.24
N LEU A 61 -9.71 -14.05 5.12
CA LEU A 61 -11.11 -13.68 4.97
C LEU A 61 -12.00 -14.53 5.87
N ASN A 62 -11.85 -15.86 5.87
CA ASN A 62 -12.66 -16.76 6.71
C ASN A 62 -12.53 -16.42 8.21
N ARG A 63 -11.31 -16.15 8.68
CA ARG A 63 -11.09 -15.72 10.07
C ARG A 63 -11.76 -14.36 10.36
N HIS A 64 -11.73 -13.45 9.39
CA HIS A 64 -12.40 -12.16 9.53
C HIS A 64 -13.92 -12.31 9.57
N LEU A 65 -14.52 -13.16 8.74
CA LEU A 65 -15.97 -13.41 8.76
C LEU A 65 -16.44 -13.93 10.13
N PHE A 66 -15.64 -14.75 10.80
CA PHE A 66 -15.93 -15.17 12.18
C PHE A 66 -16.04 -13.99 13.16
N THR A 67 -15.31 -12.89 12.92
CA THR A 67 -15.44 -11.70 13.76
C THR A 67 -16.80 -11.02 13.61
N HIS A 68 -17.48 -11.11 12.46
CA HIS A 68 -18.86 -10.63 12.32
C HIS A 68 -19.85 -11.48 13.12
N SER A 69 -19.58 -12.78 13.26
CA SER A 69 -20.43 -13.69 14.05
C SER A 69 -20.29 -13.48 15.56
N VAL A 70 -19.11 -13.04 16.03
CA VAL A 70 -18.81 -12.96 17.48
C VAL A 70 -18.87 -11.53 18.01
N TYR A 71 -18.52 -10.54 17.20
CA TYR A 71 -18.49 -9.13 17.61
C TYR A 71 -19.24 -8.24 16.61
N PRO A 72 -20.03 -7.26 17.09
CA PRO A 72 -20.60 -6.24 16.22
C PRO A 72 -19.46 -5.41 15.62
N CYS A 73 -19.25 -5.54 14.32
CA CYS A 73 -18.21 -4.84 13.60
C CYS A 73 -18.62 -3.38 13.39
N SER A 74 -17.99 -2.45 14.11
CA SER A 74 -18.24 -1.00 13.99
C SER A 74 -17.76 -0.36 12.69
N ARG A 75 -17.07 -1.13 11.83
CA ARG A 75 -16.64 -0.73 10.48
C ARG A 75 -17.46 -1.41 9.37
N CYS A 76 -18.52 -2.11 9.75
CA CYS A 76 -19.45 -2.78 8.87
C CYS A 76 -20.75 -1.99 8.94
N SER A 77 -21.15 -1.40 7.83
CA SER A 77 -22.46 -0.77 7.68
C SER A 77 -23.47 -1.79 7.17
#